data_AF-A0A417WWD2-F1
#
_entry.id   AF-A0A417WWD2-F1
#
_cell.length_a   1.000
_cell.length_b   1.000
_cell.length_c   1.000
_cell.angle_alpha   90.00
_cell.angle_beta   90.00
_cell.angle_gamma   90.00
#
_symmetry.space_group_name_H-M   'P 1'
#
loop_
_entity.id
_entity.type
_entity.pdbx_description
1 polymer ?
#
loop_
_entity_poly.entity_id
_entity_poly.type
_entity_poly.pdbx_seq_one_letter_code
_entity_poly.pdbx_strand_id
1 'polypeptide(L)'
;MKSNSRVYVIGHKNPDTDSICSAIAYADIKNRTDKTKTYVARRAGQINEETEYVLKRFGVRAPGYLPNAGTQVKEIEIHEVPSVPGTISVKKAYSMMKNNNVVTLPITSPDNDLQGVITVSDIAESYMDSYDSHVMSLARTQYRSIADTLDGSVIVGNEHGYFIRGKVVVGAFHPDTMENYIEKDDLVILGNRAEDQLCAIEMDASCIIVGLGAKVTKTIQKFAEEKCCVIISSPHDTYTIARLINQSIPVKYLMRRSNLITFNTEDFLDDIKEVMKNQRHRDFPILNKKGKYVGTISRRNLIGNAGKKLILVDHNEESQAVDNVKEAEILEIIDHHRLGSLETMAPVMFRNEPVGCTGTIMYEIYKEKELEIAPNIAGLLCAAIISDTLMFRSPTCTFLDKAAAEALADIAGISIPEFASEMFRAGSNLKDKSPEEIFYQDFKKFIMGDVTFGVGQITSLDAGELESIKEQLLPQMESECGKHGIEMVFFMLTNIIEESTELLYYGSGAKEVIEKAFEDLPVNEVSCELKGVVSRKKQLIPAFMMALQNQ
;
A
#
# COMPACT_ATOMS: atom_id res chain seq x y z
N MET A 1 -8.99 21.84 -12.52
CA MET A 1 -9.27 20.69 -13.40
C MET A 1 -9.53 19.50 -12.50
N LYS A 2 -10.75 18.96 -12.46
CA LYS A 2 -11.03 17.74 -11.68
C LYS A 2 -10.13 16.63 -12.22
N SER A 3 -9.30 16.07 -11.34
CA SER A 3 -8.47 14.89 -11.63
C SER A 3 -9.34 13.85 -12.35
N ASN A 4 -8.97 13.46 -13.57
CA ASN A 4 -9.64 12.38 -14.29
C ASN A 4 -9.44 11.12 -13.45
N SER A 5 -10.50 10.65 -12.77
CA SER A 5 -10.40 9.50 -11.87
C SER A 5 -10.02 8.27 -12.69
N ARG A 6 -8.92 7.61 -12.31
CA ARG A 6 -8.45 6.39 -12.98
C ARG A 6 -9.27 5.20 -12.52
N VAL A 7 -9.65 4.33 -13.46
CA VAL A 7 -10.26 3.03 -13.21
C VAL A 7 -9.31 1.97 -13.75
N TYR A 8 -8.99 0.97 -12.94
CA TYR A 8 -8.12 -0.13 -13.37
C TYR A 8 -8.96 -1.30 -13.85
N VAL A 9 -8.66 -1.79 -15.05
CA VAL A 9 -9.25 -3.02 -15.58
C VAL A 9 -8.24 -4.15 -15.34
N ILE A 10 -8.65 -5.19 -14.63
CA ILE A 10 -7.72 -6.21 -14.14
C ILE A 10 -8.35 -7.61 -14.19
N GLY A 11 -7.55 -8.56 -14.65
CA GLY A 11 -7.85 -9.98 -14.61
C GLY A 11 -7.50 -10.61 -13.27
N HIS A 12 -7.49 -11.95 -13.21
CA HIS A 12 -7.14 -12.68 -11.99
C HIS A 12 -5.64 -12.59 -11.63
N LYS A 13 -5.32 -12.98 -10.39
CA LYS A 13 -4.01 -12.87 -9.74
C LYS A 13 -2.92 -13.74 -10.37
N ASN A 14 -3.30 -14.82 -11.04
CA ASN A 14 -2.38 -15.71 -11.76
C ASN A 14 -2.66 -15.63 -13.26
N PRO A 15 -2.41 -14.45 -13.88
CA PRO A 15 -3.00 -14.10 -15.16
C PRO A 15 -2.57 -15.03 -16.29
N ASP A 16 -3.56 -15.49 -17.04
CA ASP A 16 -3.45 -16.19 -18.32
C ASP A 16 -3.67 -15.24 -19.51
N THR A 17 -3.72 -15.80 -20.71
CA THR A 17 -3.86 -15.03 -21.95
C THR A 17 -5.20 -14.31 -22.01
N ASP A 18 -6.31 -14.92 -21.57
CA ASP A 18 -7.63 -14.27 -21.59
C ASP A 18 -7.67 -13.08 -20.63
N SER A 19 -7.34 -13.30 -19.35
CA SER A 19 -7.37 -12.25 -18.33
C SER A 19 -6.59 -10.98 -18.72
N ILE A 20 -5.45 -11.12 -19.39
CA ILE A 20 -4.63 -9.98 -19.86
C ILE A 20 -5.20 -9.36 -21.13
N CYS A 21 -5.53 -10.15 -22.14
CA CYS A 21 -6.02 -9.65 -23.42
C CYS A 21 -7.38 -8.98 -23.26
N SER A 22 -8.27 -9.57 -22.48
CA SER A 22 -9.58 -9.02 -22.13
C SER A 22 -9.47 -7.72 -21.33
N ALA A 23 -8.50 -7.60 -20.41
CA ALA A 23 -8.27 -6.36 -19.68
C ALA A 23 -7.81 -5.21 -20.59
N ILE A 24 -6.93 -5.51 -21.55
CA ILE A 24 -6.46 -4.53 -22.55
C ILE A 24 -7.62 -4.10 -23.46
N ALA A 25 -8.36 -5.07 -23.99
CA ALA A 25 -9.47 -4.83 -24.90
C ALA A 25 -10.58 -4.01 -24.22
N TYR A 26 -10.95 -4.34 -22.98
CA TYR A 26 -12.00 -3.61 -22.27
C TYR A 26 -11.56 -2.19 -21.89
N ALA A 27 -10.28 -1.98 -21.53
CA ALA A 27 -9.75 -0.64 -21.32
C ALA A 27 -9.84 0.23 -22.59
N ASP A 28 -9.59 -0.32 -23.79
CA ASP A 28 -9.81 0.39 -25.06
C ASP A 28 -11.28 0.77 -25.25
N ILE A 29 -12.20 -0.21 -25.12
CA ILE A 29 -13.65 0.01 -25.23
C ILE A 29 -14.08 1.16 -24.32
N LYS A 30 -13.70 1.12 -23.04
CA LYS A 30 -14.11 2.11 -22.04
C LYS A 30 -13.51 3.49 -22.31
N ASN A 31 -12.24 3.60 -22.71
CA ASN A 31 -11.66 4.89 -23.06
C ASN A 31 -12.29 5.51 -24.32
N ARG A 32 -12.85 4.70 -25.21
CA ARG A 32 -13.57 5.17 -26.40
C ARG A 32 -15.01 5.58 -26.10
N THR A 33 -15.64 4.95 -25.11
CA THR A 33 -17.09 5.11 -24.83
C THR A 33 -17.41 5.96 -23.60
N ASP A 34 -16.52 6.02 -22.61
CA ASP A 34 -16.64 6.90 -21.44
C ASP A 34 -15.44 7.86 -21.37
N LYS A 35 -15.71 9.16 -21.61
CA LYS A 35 -14.70 10.24 -21.54
C LYS A 35 -14.59 10.89 -20.16
N THR A 36 -15.40 10.45 -19.18
CA THR A 36 -15.41 11.01 -17.81
C THR A 36 -14.29 10.46 -16.93
N LYS A 37 -13.68 9.35 -17.32
CA LYS A 37 -12.64 8.63 -16.57
C LYS A 37 -11.53 8.18 -17.51
N THR A 38 -10.42 7.73 -16.94
CA THR A 38 -9.34 7.08 -17.70
C THR A 38 -9.24 5.62 -17.26
N TYR A 39 -9.38 4.72 -18.22
CA TYR A 39 -9.35 3.27 -17.99
C TYR A 39 -7.97 2.73 -18.31
N VAL A 40 -7.38 1.96 -17.40
CA VAL A 40 -6.01 1.47 -17.54
C VAL A 40 -5.97 -0.02 -17.25
N ALA A 41 -5.60 -0.82 -18.24
CA ALA A 41 -5.34 -2.25 -18.05
C ALA A 41 -4.16 -2.45 -17.08
N ARG A 42 -4.32 -3.40 -16.16
CA ARG A 42 -3.32 -3.80 -15.16
C ARG A 42 -3.27 -5.32 -15.07
N ARG A 43 -2.13 -5.83 -14.61
CA ARG A 43 -1.95 -7.25 -14.27
C ARG A 43 -1.80 -7.40 -12.76
N ALA A 44 -2.47 -8.41 -12.19
CA ALA A 44 -2.40 -8.73 -10.77
C ALA A 44 -1.24 -9.70 -10.43
N GLY A 45 -0.67 -10.39 -11.43
CA GLY A 45 0.45 -11.32 -11.28
C GLY A 45 1.48 -11.22 -12.39
N GLN A 46 2.42 -12.18 -12.42
CA GLN A 46 3.34 -12.37 -13.54
C GLN A 46 2.62 -12.99 -14.73
N ILE A 47 2.93 -12.55 -15.95
CA ILE A 47 2.36 -13.13 -17.18
C ILE A 47 3.12 -14.41 -17.54
N ASN A 48 2.42 -15.40 -18.09
CA ASN A 48 3.04 -16.62 -18.59
C ASN A 48 3.71 -16.38 -19.97
N GLU A 49 4.52 -17.35 -20.41
CA GLU A 49 5.29 -17.29 -21.67
C GLU A 49 4.38 -17.19 -22.90
N GLU A 50 3.23 -17.87 -22.86
CA GLU A 50 2.20 -17.78 -23.91
C GLU A 50 1.69 -16.34 -24.09
N THR A 51 1.30 -15.70 -22.99
CA THR A 51 0.82 -14.31 -22.98
C THR A 51 1.92 -13.35 -23.42
N GLU A 52 3.16 -13.57 -22.99
CA GLU A 52 4.31 -12.76 -23.41
C GLU A 52 4.56 -12.86 -24.92
N TYR A 53 4.48 -14.07 -25.49
CA TYR A 53 4.55 -14.28 -26.92
C TYR A 53 3.46 -13.50 -27.67
N VAL A 54 2.20 -13.63 -27.24
CA VAL A 54 1.04 -12.95 -27.84
C VAL A 54 1.23 -11.43 -27.83
N LEU A 55 1.59 -10.85 -26.69
CA LEU A 55 1.82 -9.41 -26.55
C LEU A 55 2.94 -8.92 -27.50
N LYS A 56 4.05 -9.67 -27.57
CA LYS A 56 5.17 -9.35 -28.45
C LYS A 56 4.79 -9.48 -29.93
N ARG A 57 4.04 -10.51 -30.30
CA ARG A 57 3.60 -10.78 -31.68
C ARG A 57 2.76 -9.66 -32.27
N PHE A 58 1.95 -9.00 -31.44
CA PHE A 58 1.10 -7.87 -31.83
C PHE A 58 1.65 -6.49 -31.42
N GLY A 59 2.88 -6.42 -30.91
CA GLY A 59 3.53 -5.16 -30.55
C GLY A 59 2.84 -4.40 -29.42
N VAL A 60 2.12 -5.12 -28.54
CA VAL A 60 1.40 -4.53 -27.41
C VAL A 60 2.26 -4.62 -26.15
N ARG A 61 2.40 -3.50 -25.44
CA ARG A 61 3.15 -3.48 -24.18
C ARG A 61 2.35 -4.19 -23.08
N ALA A 62 3.03 -5.05 -22.32
CA ALA A 62 2.45 -5.69 -21.14
C ALA A 62 1.86 -4.65 -20.16
N PRO A 63 0.64 -4.90 -19.62
CA PRO A 63 0.03 -4.03 -18.62
C PRO A 63 0.92 -3.83 -17.38
N GLY A 64 0.79 -2.65 -16.77
CA GLY A 64 1.53 -2.35 -15.53
C GLY A 64 1.08 -3.25 -14.38
N TYR A 65 2.01 -3.64 -13.50
CA TYR A 65 1.69 -4.44 -12.32
C TYR A 65 0.87 -3.65 -11.29
N LEU A 66 -0.18 -4.26 -10.76
CA LEU A 66 -0.96 -3.78 -9.61
C LEU A 66 -1.09 -4.95 -8.62
N PRO A 67 -0.17 -5.08 -7.65
CA PRO A 67 -0.19 -6.20 -6.70
C PRO A 67 -1.32 -6.11 -5.68
N ASN A 68 -1.78 -4.89 -5.39
CA ASN A 68 -2.70 -4.63 -4.28
C ASN A 68 -3.65 -3.46 -4.62
N ALA A 69 -4.94 -3.70 -4.40
CA ALA A 69 -6.04 -2.78 -4.65
C ALA A 69 -6.36 -1.84 -3.47
N GLY A 70 -5.72 -2.06 -2.32
CA GLY A 70 -5.81 -1.19 -1.17
C GLY A 70 -5.36 0.23 -1.49
N THR A 71 -5.98 1.18 -0.79
CA THR A 71 -5.64 2.61 -0.93
C THR A 71 -4.40 2.90 -0.11
N GLN A 72 -3.44 3.61 -0.69
CA GLN A 72 -2.21 4.00 0.03
C GLN A 72 -2.34 5.41 0.61
N VAL A 73 -1.58 5.72 1.65
CA VAL A 73 -1.57 7.06 2.29
C VAL A 73 -1.28 8.19 1.29
N LYS A 74 -0.38 7.99 0.33
CA LYS A 74 -0.08 8.99 -0.72
C LYS A 74 -1.25 9.28 -1.67
N GLU A 75 -2.27 8.43 -1.69
CA GLU A 75 -3.43 8.55 -2.58
C GLU A 75 -4.57 9.34 -1.92
N ILE A 76 -4.39 9.75 -0.66
CA ILE A 76 -5.37 10.52 0.11
C ILE A 76 -4.86 11.92 0.39
N GLU A 77 -5.77 12.81 0.77
CA GLU A 77 -5.40 14.17 1.20
C GLU A 77 -4.68 14.12 2.57
N ILE A 78 -3.38 14.37 2.52
CA ILE A 78 -2.54 14.56 3.70
C ILE A 78 -2.71 15.99 4.18
N HIS A 79 -2.96 16.18 5.48
CA HIS A 79 -3.04 17.52 6.06
C HIS A 79 -1.63 18.08 6.23
N GLU A 80 -1.27 19.06 5.40
CA GLU A 80 0.01 19.75 5.49
C GLU A 80 0.04 20.61 6.76
N VAL A 81 0.75 20.14 7.78
CA VAL A 81 1.01 20.90 9.00
C VAL A 81 2.45 21.40 8.93
N PRO A 82 2.69 22.72 9.06
CA PRO A 82 4.04 23.24 9.07
C PRO A 82 4.87 22.56 10.16
N SER A 83 6.02 22.01 9.78
CA SER A 83 7.01 21.56 10.75
C SER A 83 7.73 22.77 11.35
N VAL A 84 8.17 22.61 12.59
CA VAL A 84 8.85 23.68 13.32
C VAL A 84 10.13 23.18 13.97
N PRO A 85 11.18 24.01 14.09
CA PRO A 85 12.38 23.63 14.80
C PRO A 85 12.12 23.57 16.30
N GLY A 86 12.72 22.60 16.99
CA GLY A 86 12.51 22.44 18.45
C GLY A 86 13.04 23.59 19.31
N THR A 87 13.74 24.56 18.72
CA THR A 87 14.24 25.76 19.40
C THR A 87 13.20 26.85 19.59
N ILE A 88 12.04 26.78 18.91
CA ILE A 88 10.98 27.77 19.13
C ILE A 88 10.43 27.68 20.56
N SER A 89 9.93 28.80 21.06
CA SER A 89 9.30 28.86 22.36
C SER A 89 7.91 28.21 22.36
N VAL A 90 7.46 27.76 23.53
CA VAL A 90 6.09 27.26 23.74
C VAL A 90 5.03 28.29 23.32
N LYS A 91 5.23 29.59 23.58
CA LYS A 91 4.33 30.68 23.13
C LYS A 91 4.14 30.64 21.60
N LYS A 92 5.26 30.54 20.86
CA LYS A 92 5.26 30.51 19.39
C LYS A 92 4.61 29.24 18.88
N ALA A 93 4.94 28.08 19.47
CA ALA A 93 4.34 26.80 19.11
C ALA A 93 2.82 26.80 19.29
N TYR A 94 2.33 27.25 20.45
CA TYR A 94 0.90 27.35 20.72
C TYR A 94 0.20 28.33 19.76
N SER A 95 0.83 29.46 19.43
CA SER A 95 0.30 30.41 18.44
C SER A 95 0.21 29.78 17.05
N MET A 96 1.20 28.99 16.64
CA MET A 96 1.17 28.26 15.37
C MET A 96 0.09 27.18 15.36
N MET A 97 -0.11 26.46 16.48
CA MET A 97 -1.22 25.52 16.63
C MET A 97 -2.57 26.20 16.39
N LYS A 98 -2.80 27.34 17.05
CA LYS A 98 -4.04 28.11 16.94
C LYS A 98 -4.26 28.63 15.52
N ASN A 99 -3.23 29.22 14.90
CA ASN A 99 -3.32 29.81 13.57
C ASN A 99 -3.57 28.77 12.47
N ASN A 100 -3.02 27.56 12.62
CA ASN A 100 -3.23 26.46 11.67
C ASN A 100 -4.42 25.56 12.06
N ASN A 101 -5.13 25.86 13.15
CA ASN A 101 -6.23 25.06 13.69
C ASN A 101 -5.85 23.58 13.94
N VAL A 102 -4.64 23.34 14.46
CA VAL A 102 -4.11 22.01 14.79
C VAL A 102 -3.88 21.86 16.29
N VAL A 103 -3.93 20.63 16.78
CA VAL A 103 -3.68 20.31 18.21
C VAL A 103 -2.34 19.62 18.46
N THR A 104 -1.62 19.28 17.37
CA THR A 104 -0.33 18.59 17.38
C THR A 104 0.61 19.32 16.42
N LEU A 105 1.83 19.60 16.84
CA LEU A 105 2.89 20.12 15.98
C LEU A 105 4.05 19.11 15.86
N PRO A 106 4.47 18.79 14.63
CA PRO A 106 5.65 18.00 14.37
C PRO A 106 6.91 18.87 14.48
N ILE A 107 7.91 18.34 15.18
CA ILE A 107 9.19 19.00 15.39
C ILE A 107 10.22 18.35 14.50
N THR A 108 10.89 19.14 13.65
CA THR A 108 11.83 18.60 12.66
C THR A 108 13.19 19.27 12.69
N SER A 109 14.19 18.57 12.14
CA SER A 109 15.46 19.18 11.72
C SER A 109 15.25 20.14 10.53
N PRO A 110 16.26 20.96 10.17
CA PRO A 110 16.24 21.73 8.92
C PRO A 110 16.08 20.86 7.66
N ASP A 111 16.51 19.59 7.73
CA ASP A 111 16.39 18.62 6.64
C ASP A 111 15.06 17.84 6.67
N ASN A 112 14.06 18.29 7.45
CA ASN A 112 12.76 17.66 7.66
C ASN A 112 12.79 16.25 8.28
N ASP A 113 13.83 15.93 9.06
CA ASP A 113 13.81 14.71 9.89
C ASP A 113 12.93 14.95 11.11
N LEU A 114 11.97 14.06 11.35
CA LEU A 114 11.11 14.14 12.52
C LEU A 114 11.92 13.87 13.80
N GLN A 115 11.98 14.86 14.69
CA GLN A 115 12.67 14.78 15.98
C GLN A 115 11.73 14.52 17.16
N GLY A 116 10.44 14.86 17.00
CA GLY A 116 9.45 14.75 18.05
C GLY A 116 8.11 15.33 17.66
N VAL A 117 7.16 15.27 18.59
CA VAL A 117 5.85 15.94 18.48
C VAL A 117 5.56 16.66 19.78
N ILE A 118 4.85 17.78 19.69
CA ILE A 118 4.28 18.47 20.85
C ILE A 118 2.79 18.68 20.63
N THR A 119 1.99 18.43 21.66
CA THR A 119 0.54 18.61 21.65
C THR A 119 0.13 19.75 22.58
N VAL A 120 -1.10 20.23 22.40
CA VAL A 120 -1.71 21.19 23.35
C VAL A 120 -1.76 20.61 24.76
N SER A 121 -1.96 19.30 24.91
CA SER A 121 -1.96 18.63 26.21
C SER A 121 -0.58 18.65 26.87
N ASP A 122 0.50 18.37 26.12
CA ASP A 122 1.86 18.42 26.65
C ASP A 122 2.21 19.84 27.14
N ILE A 123 1.78 20.86 26.38
CA ILE A 123 1.91 22.26 26.80
C ILE A 123 1.12 22.49 28.09
N ALA A 124 -0.16 22.10 28.15
CA ALA A 124 -1.02 22.33 29.31
C ALA A 124 -0.51 21.63 30.57
N GLU A 125 -0.05 20.38 30.48
CA GLU A 125 0.54 19.62 31.58
C GLU A 125 1.80 20.32 32.11
N SER A 126 2.68 20.78 31.21
CA SER A 126 3.85 21.57 31.62
C SER A 126 3.49 22.86 32.36
N TYR A 127 2.32 23.47 32.07
CA TYR A 127 1.81 24.64 32.78
C TYR A 127 1.26 24.32 34.17
N MET A 128 0.62 23.16 34.31
CA MET A 128 -0.02 22.78 35.58
C MET A 128 0.99 22.21 36.58
N ASP A 129 2.05 21.57 36.09
CA ASP A 129 3.08 20.94 36.92
C ASP A 129 4.30 21.82 37.18
N SER A 130 4.38 23.03 36.61
CA SER A 130 5.53 23.93 36.79
C SER A 130 5.56 24.61 38.17
N TYR A 131 6.01 23.86 39.18
CA TYR A 131 6.41 24.43 40.48
C TYR A 131 7.92 24.70 40.56
N ASP A 132 8.70 24.29 39.54
CA ASP A 132 10.16 24.41 39.53
C ASP A 132 10.63 25.75 38.94
N SER A 133 11.24 26.58 39.78
CA SER A 133 11.85 27.86 39.39
C SER A 133 13.12 27.72 38.55
N HIS A 134 13.69 26.51 38.43
CA HIS A 134 14.87 26.21 37.60
C HIS A 134 14.51 25.72 36.19
N VAL A 135 13.23 25.53 35.87
CA VAL A 135 12.81 24.92 34.60
C VAL A 135 13.41 25.63 33.36
N MET A 136 13.59 26.95 33.42
CA MET A 136 14.12 27.72 32.29
C MET A 136 15.63 27.50 32.07
N SER A 137 16.41 27.34 33.14
CA SER A 137 17.85 27.06 33.05
C SER A 137 18.10 25.62 32.65
N LEU A 138 17.32 24.68 33.19
CA LEU A 138 17.31 23.27 32.77
C LEU A 138 16.96 23.12 31.29
N ALA A 139 15.97 23.89 30.80
CA ALA A 139 15.60 23.90 29.40
C ALA A 139 16.60 24.63 28.48
N ARG A 140 17.60 25.32 29.07
CA ARG A 140 18.59 26.14 28.38
C ARG A 140 17.91 27.17 27.47
N THR A 141 17.13 28.06 28.08
CA THR A 141 16.27 29.00 27.35
C THR A 141 17.08 30.17 26.80
N GLN A 142 16.86 30.54 25.54
CA GLN A 142 17.57 31.64 24.89
C GLN A 142 17.03 33.00 25.34
N TYR A 143 17.89 33.98 25.62
CA TYR A 143 17.45 35.31 26.09
C TYR A 143 16.51 36.02 25.11
N ARG A 144 16.77 35.89 23.80
CA ARG A 144 15.84 36.37 22.76
C ARG A 144 14.45 35.74 22.88
N SER A 145 14.35 34.44 23.15
CA SER A 145 13.05 33.78 23.34
C SER A 145 12.34 34.27 24.59
N ILE A 146 13.07 34.63 25.65
CA ILE A 146 12.51 35.25 26.86
C ILE A 146 11.96 36.63 26.52
N ALA A 147 12.76 37.49 25.87
CA ALA A 147 12.35 38.82 25.46
C ALA A 147 11.13 38.78 24.53
N ASP A 148 11.16 37.96 23.46
CA ASP A 148 10.04 37.78 22.52
C ASP A 148 8.76 37.32 23.23
N THR A 149 8.87 36.38 24.18
CA THR A 149 7.72 35.88 24.94
C THR A 149 7.09 36.96 25.81
N LEU A 150 7.90 37.89 26.31
CA LEU A 150 7.48 39.00 27.16
C LEU A 150 7.18 40.28 26.37
N ASP A 151 7.08 40.19 25.04
CA ASP A 151 6.89 41.33 24.12
C ASP A 151 7.90 42.47 24.39
N GLY A 152 9.12 42.08 24.78
CA GLY A 152 10.19 42.93 25.25
C GLY A 152 11.41 42.92 24.32
N SER A 153 12.52 43.50 24.81
CA SER A 153 13.79 43.58 24.08
C SER A 153 14.99 43.40 25.02
N VAL A 154 16.05 42.80 24.51
CA VAL A 154 17.34 42.71 25.21
C VAL A 154 18.05 44.06 25.06
N ILE A 155 18.29 44.74 26.18
CA ILE A 155 18.90 46.07 26.23
C ILE A 155 20.43 45.96 26.39
N VAL A 156 20.87 45.00 27.22
CA VAL A 156 22.28 44.73 27.51
C VAL A 156 22.51 43.23 27.44
N GLY A 157 23.67 42.83 26.92
CA GLY A 157 24.09 41.43 26.78
C GLY A 157 23.81 40.84 25.40
N ASN A 158 24.12 39.55 25.24
CA ASN A 158 23.97 38.84 23.97
C ASN A 158 22.58 38.17 23.88
N GLU A 159 21.71 38.66 23.00
CA GLU A 159 20.36 38.10 22.79
C GLU A 159 20.38 36.62 22.35
N HIS A 160 21.46 36.18 21.70
CA HIS A 160 21.62 34.80 21.27
C HIS A 160 22.16 33.87 22.37
N GLY A 161 22.54 34.43 23.52
CA GLY A 161 22.97 33.68 24.71
C GLY A 161 21.84 32.87 25.35
N TYR A 162 22.22 31.95 26.23
CA TYR A 162 21.30 31.03 26.89
C TYR A 162 21.38 31.18 28.40
N PHE A 163 20.21 31.22 29.04
CA PHE A 163 20.07 31.04 30.48
C PHE A 163 20.26 29.55 30.81
N ILE A 164 21.34 29.23 31.55
CA ILE A 164 21.80 27.85 31.76
C ILE A 164 21.97 27.46 33.24
N ARG A 165 21.93 28.43 34.16
CA ARG A 165 22.08 28.26 35.61
C ARG A 165 21.19 29.27 36.34
N GLY A 166 20.91 29.00 37.61
CA GLY A 166 20.05 29.85 38.44
C GLY A 166 18.56 29.55 38.30
N LYS A 167 17.78 30.16 39.17
CA LYS A 167 16.31 30.11 39.23
C LYS A 167 15.71 31.44 38.77
N VAL A 168 14.43 31.40 38.43
CA VAL A 168 13.62 32.60 38.20
C VAL A 168 13.08 33.10 39.53
N VAL A 169 13.36 34.35 39.87
CA VAL A 169 12.94 34.98 41.14
C VAL A 169 12.26 36.32 40.87
N VAL A 170 11.24 36.65 41.65
CA VAL A 170 10.64 37.99 41.65
C VAL A 170 11.26 38.82 42.76
N GLY A 171 11.99 39.89 42.40
CA GLY A 171 12.61 40.81 43.35
C GLY A 171 11.63 41.88 43.83
N ALA A 172 10.61 41.47 44.60
CA ALA A 172 9.63 42.38 45.22
C ALA A 172 9.98 42.77 46.67
N PHE A 173 11.20 42.46 47.10
CA PHE A 173 11.69 42.67 48.47
C PHE A 173 12.32 44.06 48.64
N HIS A 174 12.50 44.51 49.89
CA HIS A 174 13.35 45.66 50.17
C HIS A 174 14.80 45.30 49.85
N PRO A 175 15.65 46.22 49.34
CA PRO A 175 17.05 45.93 49.01
C PRO A 175 17.80 45.19 50.11
N ASP A 176 17.62 45.60 51.37
CA ASP A 176 18.24 44.98 52.56
C ASP A 176 17.89 43.50 52.78
N THR A 177 16.83 42.98 52.14
CA THR A 177 16.42 41.59 52.27
C THR A 177 16.61 40.77 51.00
N MET A 178 16.99 41.41 49.87
CA MET A 178 17.22 40.73 48.59
C MET A 178 18.38 39.71 48.66
N GLU A 179 19.42 39.98 49.47
CA GLU A 179 20.59 39.09 49.66
C GLU A 179 20.21 37.68 50.12
N ASN A 180 19.05 37.52 50.78
CA ASN A 180 18.59 36.23 51.29
C ASN A 180 17.87 35.38 50.23
N TYR A 181 17.53 35.94 49.07
CA TYR A 181 16.66 35.30 48.08
C TYR A 181 17.24 35.23 46.67
N ILE A 182 18.07 36.20 46.29
CA ILE A 182 18.77 36.21 45.00
C ILE A 182 20.10 35.49 45.17
N GLU A 183 20.28 34.43 44.38
CA GLU A 183 21.53 33.71 44.31
C GLU A 183 22.29 34.06 43.03
N LYS A 184 23.58 33.75 43.02
CA LYS A 184 24.42 33.90 41.84
C LYS A 184 23.81 33.16 40.65
N ASP A 185 23.90 33.78 39.48
CA ASP A 185 23.38 33.31 38.20
C ASP A 185 21.85 33.37 38.07
N ASP A 186 21.09 33.87 39.05
CA ASP A 186 19.63 33.95 38.97
C ASP A 186 19.13 34.88 37.86
N LEU A 187 17.90 34.62 37.41
CA LEU A 187 17.12 35.53 36.57
C LEU A 187 16.09 36.24 37.46
N VAL A 188 16.25 37.56 37.62
CA VAL A 188 15.46 38.35 38.56
C VAL A 188 14.46 39.25 37.84
N ILE A 189 13.17 39.12 38.15
CA ILE A 189 12.10 39.98 37.63
C ILE A 189 11.93 41.16 38.60
N LEU A 190 12.10 42.38 38.09
CA LEU A 190 12.17 43.61 38.86
C LEU A 190 11.20 44.68 38.34
N GLY A 191 10.85 45.59 39.25
CA GLY A 191 10.13 46.82 38.93
C GLY A 191 11.03 47.89 38.31
N ASN A 192 10.56 49.13 38.35
CA ASN A 192 11.22 50.28 37.72
C ASN A 192 12.18 51.07 38.64
N ARG A 193 12.57 50.50 39.79
CA ARG A 193 13.48 51.13 40.75
C ARG A 193 14.94 50.81 40.39
N ALA A 194 15.76 51.84 40.24
CA ALA A 194 17.18 51.68 39.90
C ALA A 194 17.98 51.03 41.03
N GLU A 195 17.61 51.28 42.29
CA GLU A 195 18.25 50.67 43.48
C GLU A 195 18.10 49.15 43.47
N ASP A 196 16.89 48.64 43.25
CA ASP A 196 16.59 47.21 43.13
C ASP A 196 17.36 46.55 41.96
N GLN A 197 17.46 47.26 40.84
CA GLN A 197 18.22 46.80 39.66
C GLN A 197 19.71 46.67 39.94
N LEU A 198 20.30 47.68 40.61
CA LEU A 198 21.71 47.66 40.98
C LEU A 198 21.99 46.52 41.98
N CYS A 199 21.13 46.39 42.98
CA CYS A 199 21.22 45.37 44.04
C CYS A 199 21.27 43.95 43.44
N ALA A 200 20.37 43.63 42.48
CA ALA A 200 20.39 42.33 41.80
C ALA A 200 21.66 42.09 40.96
N ILE A 201 22.19 43.13 40.31
CA ILE A 201 23.45 43.04 39.53
C ILE A 201 24.65 42.80 40.47
N GLU A 202 24.68 43.44 41.63
CA GLU A 202 25.74 43.27 42.63
C GLU A 202 25.77 41.86 43.22
N MET A 203 24.61 41.19 43.31
CA MET A 203 24.47 39.79 43.72
C MET A 203 24.84 38.78 42.63
N ASP A 204 25.46 39.23 41.53
CA ASP A 204 25.85 38.40 40.39
C ASP A 204 24.67 37.66 39.73
N ALA A 205 23.49 38.29 39.65
CA ALA A 205 22.40 37.79 38.82
C ALA A 205 22.84 37.70 37.35
N SER A 206 22.52 36.60 36.66
CA SER A 206 22.87 36.43 35.25
C SER A 206 21.99 37.24 34.32
N CYS A 207 20.76 37.54 34.76
CA CYS A 207 19.80 38.30 33.99
C CYS A 207 18.83 39.06 34.90
N ILE A 208 18.51 40.31 34.55
CA ILE A 208 17.40 41.05 35.14
C ILE A 208 16.34 41.36 34.07
N ILE A 209 15.07 41.25 34.45
CA ILE A 209 13.93 41.65 33.63
C ILE A 209 13.26 42.86 34.27
N VAL A 210 13.22 43.97 33.55
CA VAL A 210 12.64 45.23 34.00
C VAL A 210 11.29 45.45 33.33
N GLY A 211 10.23 45.49 34.14
CA GLY A 211 8.84 45.66 33.67
C GLY A 211 8.41 47.12 33.44
N LEU A 212 7.13 47.27 33.09
CA LEU A 212 6.41 48.55 32.89
C LEU A 212 6.99 49.45 31.79
N GLY A 213 7.77 48.90 30.86
CA GLY A 213 8.46 49.66 29.81
C GLY A 213 9.42 50.71 30.37
N ALA A 214 9.89 50.53 31.61
CA ALA A 214 10.75 51.48 32.27
C ALA A 214 12.09 51.59 31.55
N LYS A 215 12.55 52.83 31.33
CA LYS A 215 13.88 53.07 30.76
C LYS A 215 14.95 52.74 31.80
N VAL A 216 15.72 51.70 31.53
CA VAL A 216 16.90 51.35 32.32
C VAL A 216 17.97 52.44 32.12
N THR A 217 18.47 53.03 33.21
CA THR A 217 19.43 54.14 33.13
C THR A 217 20.78 53.67 32.58
N LYS A 218 21.55 54.59 31.97
CA LYS A 218 22.89 54.26 31.44
C LYS A 218 23.86 53.75 32.52
N THR A 219 23.68 54.21 33.75
CA THR A 219 24.49 53.76 34.89
C THR A 219 24.26 52.27 35.14
N ILE A 220 23.00 51.85 35.24
CA ILE A 220 22.64 50.43 35.42
C ILE A 220 23.10 49.58 34.23
N GLN A 221 22.96 50.08 33.00
CA GLN A 221 23.44 49.38 31.81
C GLN A 221 24.95 49.13 31.87
N LYS A 222 25.76 50.12 32.26
CA LYS A 222 27.21 49.95 32.42
C LYS A 222 27.57 48.93 33.50
N PHE A 223 26.92 48.99 34.66
CA PHE A 223 27.14 48.00 35.71
C PHE A 223 26.81 46.58 35.25
N ALA A 224 25.71 46.42 34.51
CA ALA A 224 25.35 45.13 33.93
C ALA A 224 26.37 44.65 32.88
N GLU A 225 26.91 45.54 32.03
CA GLU A 225 27.99 45.22 31.10
C GLU A 225 29.26 44.74 31.83
N GLU A 226 29.69 45.44 32.88
CA GLU A 226 30.86 45.10 33.69
C GLU A 226 30.71 43.74 34.40
N LYS A 227 29.50 43.43 34.85
CA LYS A 227 29.15 42.16 35.53
C LYS A 227 28.68 41.06 34.58
N CYS A 228 28.65 41.31 33.27
CA CYS A 228 28.08 40.40 32.26
C CYS A 228 26.62 39.98 32.54
N CYS A 229 25.83 40.84 33.19
CA CYS A 229 24.41 40.63 33.45
C CYS A 229 23.57 41.03 32.23
N VAL A 230 22.65 40.16 31.80
CA VAL A 230 21.72 40.46 30.70
C VAL A 230 20.57 41.32 31.21
N ILE A 231 20.18 42.35 30.47
CA ILE A 231 19.01 43.17 30.79
C ILE A 231 17.94 42.98 29.73
N ILE A 232 16.74 42.55 30.14
CA ILE A 232 15.54 42.48 29.30
C ILE A 232 14.55 43.54 29.77
N SER A 233 14.08 44.39 28.87
CA SER A 233 12.98 45.32 29.15
C SER A 233 11.68 44.80 28.56
N SER A 234 10.62 44.76 29.34
CA SER A 234 9.28 44.36 28.92
C SER A 234 8.26 45.46 29.24
N PRO A 235 7.25 45.69 28.37
CA PRO A 235 6.15 46.61 28.66
C PRO A 235 5.24 46.12 29.80
N HIS A 236 5.31 44.83 30.15
CA HIS A 236 4.41 44.19 31.09
C HIS A 236 4.79 44.45 32.56
N ASP A 237 3.82 44.38 33.46
CA ASP A 237 4.07 44.40 34.90
C ASP A 237 4.68 43.08 35.41
N THR A 238 5.22 43.09 36.63
CA THR A 238 5.89 41.93 37.26
C THR A 238 5.01 40.68 37.33
N TYR A 239 3.70 40.81 37.57
CA TYR A 239 2.77 39.67 37.63
C TYR A 239 2.58 39.06 36.23
N THR A 240 2.35 39.91 35.23
CA THR A 240 2.21 39.47 33.84
C THR A 240 3.49 38.81 33.33
N ILE A 241 4.67 39.37 33.65
CA ILE A 241 5.96 38.77 33.33
C ILE A 241 6.10 37.39 33.98
N ALA A 242 5.89 37.29 35.29
CA ALA A 242 6.01 36.02 36.02
C ALA A 242 5.09 34.93 35.46
N ARG A 243 3.90 35.29 34.99
CA ARG A 243 2.95 34.34 34.36
C ARG A 243 3.36 33.89 32.96
N LEU A 244 3.94 34.79 32.16
CA LEU A 244 4.28 34.52 30.75
C LEU A 244 5.66 33.92 30.56
N ILE A 245 6.60 34.17 31.48
CA ILE A 245 8.02 33.84 31.27
C ILE A 245 8.25 32.35 30.98
N ASN A 246 7.49 31.45 31.59
CA ASN A 246 7.59 30.00 31.33
C ASN A 246 7.21 29.62 29.90
N GLN A 247 6.50 30.47 29.14
CA GLN A 247 6.18 30.23 27.73
C GLN A 247 7.40 30.41 26.82
N SER A 248 8.53 30.90 27.35
CA SER A 248 9.79 31.08 26.62
C SER A 248 10.59 29.80 26.44
N ILE A 249 10.28 28.76 27.24
CA ILE A 249 10.95 27.46 27.19
C ILE A 249 10.93 26.90 25.76
N PRO A 250 12.05 26.36 25.26
CA PRO A 250 12.09 25.77 23.93
C PRO A 250 11.31 24.45 23.89
N VAL A 251 10.53 24.25 22.83
CA VAL A 251 9.67 23.08 22.63
C VAL A 251 10.43 21.75 22.73
N LYS A 252 11.70 21.71 22.30
CA LYS A 252 12.54 20.51 22.39
C LYS A 252 12.69 19.96 23.82
N TYR A 253 12.44 20.77 24.84
CA TYR A 253 12.48 20.36 26.25
C TYR A 253 11.22 19.60 26.66
N LEU A 254 10.06 19.95 26.09
CA LEU A 254 8.75 19.39 26.45
C LEU A 254 8.24 18.35 25.45
N MET A 255 8.74 18.36 24.22
CA MET A 255 8.24 17.48 23.17
C MET A 255 8.47 16.01 23.49
N ARG A 256 7.55 15.16 23.03
CA ARG A 256 7.74 13.72 23.03
C ARG A 256 8.71 13.30 21.94
N ARG A 257 9.69 12.48 22.30
CA ARG A 257 10.78 12.01 21.40
C ARG A 257 10.75 10.51 21.13
N SER A 258 10.21 9.74 22.06
CA SER A 258 10.18 8.29 22.01
C SER A 258 8.77 7.76 21.81
N ASN A 259 8.69 6.55 21.27
CA ASN A 259 7.43 5.85 20.99
C ASN A 259 6.48 6.73 20.15
N LEU A 260 7.05 7.39 19.13
CA LEU A 260 6.29 8.15 18.14
C LEU A 260 5.61 7.16 17.21
N ILE A 261 4.31 7.34 17.00
CA ILE A 261 3.56 6.57 16.02
C ILE A 261 3.53 7.40 14.75
N THR A 262 4.18 6.88 13.71
CA THR A 262 4.29 7.52 12.40
C THR A 262 3.85 6.55 11.32
N PHE A 263 3.35 7.08 10.21
CA PHE A 263 3.00 6.29 9.03
C PHE A 263 3.86 6.69 7.84
N ASN A 264 4.00 5.79 6.86
CA ASN A 264 4.65 6.07 5.59
C ASN A 264 3.62 6.42 4.51
N THR A 265 4.03 7.24 3.54
CA THR A 265 3.29 7.48 2.29
C THR A 265 2.90 6.21 1.52
N GLU A 266 3.64 5.12 1.71
CA GLU A 266 3.37 3.84 1.05
C GLU A 266 2.49 2.87 1.85
N ASP A 267 2.20 3.18 3.12
CA ASP A 267 1.37 2.31 3.95
C ASP A 267 -0.06 2.25 3.40
N PHE A 268 -0.71 1.11 3.58
CA PHE A 268 -2.13 0.94 3.21
C PHE A 268 -3.04 1.52 4.29
N LEU A 269 -4.18 2.04 3.86
CA LEU A 269 -5.12 2.68 4.77
C LEU A 269 -5.66 1.74 5.84
N ASP A 270 -5.87 0.45 5.53
CA ASP A 270 -6.45 -0.49 6.50
C ASP A 270 -5.46 -0.82 7.63
N ASP A 271 -4.19 -1.03 7.28
CA ASP A 271 -3.11 -1.22 8.26
C ASP A 271 -3.04 -0.04 9.25
N ILE A 272 -3.04 1.19 8.72
CA ILE A 272 -2.97 2.37 9.59
C ILE A 272 -4.27 2.60 10.36
N LYS A 273 -5.44 2.23 9.82
CA LYS A 273 -6.73 2.33 10.52
C LYS A 273 -6.72 1.44 11.76
N GLU A 274 -6.24 0.21 11.65
CA GLU A 274 -6.11 -0.71 12.79
C GLU A 274 -5.18 -0.16 13.87
N VAL A 275 -4.03 0.38 13.48
CA VAL A 275 -3.12 1.06 14.43
C VAL A 275 -3.82 2.26 15.08
N MET A 276 -4.50 3.10 14.29
CA MET A 276 -5.15 4.32 14.77
C MET A 276 -6.34 4.03 15.70
N LYS A 277 -7.05 2.90 15.56
CA LYS A 277 -8.19 2.54 16.45
C LYS A 277 -7.78 2.48 17.92
N ASN A 278 -6.58 1.97 18.19
CA ASN A 278 -6.08 1.72 19.54
C ASN A 278 -5.36 2.91 20.18
N GLN A 279 -5.31 4.06 19.50
CA GLN A 279 -4.53 5.22 19.94
C GLN A 279 -5.43 6.38 20.39
N ARG A 280 -4.98 7.13 21.40
CA ARG A 280 -5.69 8.37 21.83
C ARG A 280 -5.25 9.61 21.04
N HIS A 281 -4.12 9.51 20.33
CA HIS A 281 -3.58 10.60 19.52
C HIS A 281 -4.50 10.93 18.34
N ARG A 282 -4.63 12.23 18.04
CA ARG A 282 -5.55 12.73 17.01
C ARG A 282 -4.91 12.78 15.63
N ASP A 283 -3.67 13.25 15.59
CA ASP A 283 -2.88 13.48 14.38
C ASP A 283 -1.58 12.67 14.45
N PHE A 284 -1.24 12.01 13.35
CA PHE A 284 -0.07 11.15 13.24
C PHE A 284 0.86 11.70 12.15
N PRO A 285 2.16 11.91 12.43
CA PRO A 285 3.12 12.32 11.41
C PRO A 285 3.25 11.29 10.29
N ILE A 286 3.32 11.78 9.06
CA ILE A 286 3.59 10.98 7.86
C ILE A 286 5.01 11.25 7.38
N LEU A 287 5.71 10.17 7.07
CA LEU A 287 7.04 10.17 6.49
C LEU A 287 6.98 9.69 5.03
N ASN A 288 7.81 10.25 4.17
CA ASN A 288 7.96 9.74 2.81
C ASN A 288 8.93 8.54 2.74
N LYS A 289 9.16 8.00 1.53
CA LYS A 289 10.13 6.91 1.29
C LYS A 289 11.56 7.20 1.78
N LYS A 290 11.93 8.47 1.91
CA LYS A 290 13.26 8.91 2.40
C LYS A 290 13.27 9.15 3.92
N GLY A 291 12.19 8.82 4.62
CA GLY A 291 12.06 9.07 6.07
C GLY A 291 11.82 10.53 6.45
N LYS A 292 11.55 11.42 5.48
CA LYS A 292 11.33 12.85 5.75
C LYS A 292 9.86 13.13 6.04
N TYR A 293 9.62 14.02 6.98
CA TYR A 293 8.28 14.49 7.33
C TYR A 293 7.63 15.22 6.15
N VAL A 294 6.35 14.90 5.88
CA VAL A 294 5.58 15.52 4.78
C VAL A 294 4.22 16.06 5.20
N GLY A 295 3.71 15.71 6.37
CA GLY A 295 2.38 16.12 6.81
C GLY A 295 1.85 15.27 7.95
N THR A 296 0.61 15.49 8.34
CA THR A 296 -0.08 14.66 9.33
C THR A 296 -1.34 14.05 8.76
N ILE A 297 -1.74 12.91 9.32
CA ILE A 297 -3.02 12.26 9.05
C ILE A 297 -3.83 12.12 10.34
N SER A 298 -5.12 12.36 10.25
CA SER A 298 -6.07 12.15 11.33
C SER A 298 -7.13 11.14 10.90
N ARG A 299 -7.90 10.62 11.86
CA ARG A 299 -9.02 9.71 11.55
C ARG A 299 -10.05 10.32 10.60
N ARG A 300 -10.18 11.66 10.57
CA ARG A 300 -11.12 12.36 9.69
C ARG A 300 -10.71 12.26 8.22
N ASN A 301 -9.40 12.22 7.94
CA ASN A 301 -8.87 12.07 6.58
C ASN A 301 -9.18 10.70 5.97
N LEU A 302 -9.51 9.70 6.80
CA LEU A 302 -9.82 8.34 6.37
C LEU A 302 -11.29 8.17 5.95
N ILE A 303 -12.15 9.15 6.25
CA ILE A 303 -13.59 9.08 5.99
C ILE A 303 -13.87 9.55 4.57
N GLY A 304 -14.65 8.78 3.81
CA GLY A 304 -15.14 9.17 2.48
C GLY A 304 -14.20 8.85 1.32
N ASN A 305 -13.14 8.05 1.55
CA ASN A 305 -12.29 7.59 0.46
C ASN A 305 -12.90 6.35 -0.21
N ALA A 306 -13.22 6.47 -1.50
CA ALA A 306 -13.97 5.45 -2.26
C ALA A 306 -13.10 4.28 -2.73
N GLY A 307 -11.91 4.09 -2.17
CA GLY A 307 -10.99 3.05 -2.62
C GLY A 307 -10.44 3.28 -4.03
N LYS A 308 -9.61 2.36 -4.52
CA LYS A 308 -9.31 2.29 -5.95
C LYS A 308 -10.55 1.80 -6.69
N LYS A 309 -10.77 2.31 -7.90
CA LYS A 309 -11.87 1.87 -8.76
C LYS A 309 -11.41 0.74 -9.66
N LEU A 310 -12.08 -0.40 -9.60
CA LEU A 310 -11.73 -1.58 -10.38
C LEU A 310 -12.86 -2.02 -11.31
N ILE A 311 -12.46 -2.61 -12.43
CA ILE A 311 -13.28 -3.46 -13.27
C ILE A 311 -12.58 -4.81 -13.33
N LEU A 312 -13.32 -5.86 -13.03
CA LEU A 312 -12.80 -7.23 -13.06
C LEU A 312 -13.18 -7.87 -14.39
N VAL A 313 -12.22 -8.57 -14.99
CA VAL A 313 -12.45 -9.41 -16.17
C VAL A 313 -12.01 -10.83 -15.87
N ASP A 314 -12.67 -11.82 -16.46
CA ASP A 314 -12.28 -13.23 -16.43
C ASP A 314 -12.26 -13.89 -15.03
N HIS A 315 -12.82 -13.20 -14.03
CA HIS A 315 -13.04 -13.78 -12.70
C HIS A 315 -14.03 -12.96 -11.88
N ASN A 316 -14.65 -13.63 -10.93
CA ASN A 316 -15.47 -13.02 -9.88
C ASN A 316 -15.32 -13.74 -8.51
N GLU A 317 -14.28 -14.57 -8.34
CA GLU A 317 -13.91 -15.18 -7.06
C GLU A 317 -12.86 -14.32 -6.32
N GLU A 318 -13.09 -14.03 -5.04
CA GLU A 318 -12.17 -13.21 -4.22
C GLU A 318 -10.76 -13.81 -4.14
N SER A 319 -10.66 -15.15 -4.03
CA SER A 319 -9.39 -15.88 -3.97
C SER A 319 -8.53 -15.73 -5.23
N GLN A 320 -9.16 -15.37 -6.35
CA GLN A 320 -8.49 -15.15 -7.62
C GLN A 320 -8.25 -13.66 -7.89
N ALA A 321 -8.81 -12.76 -7.10
CA ALA A 321 -8.66 -11.33 -7.29
C ALA A 321 -7.32 -10.81 -6.76
N VAL A 322 -7.00 -9.58 -7.15
CA VAL A 322 -5.86 -8.81 -6.62
C VAL A 322 -5.97 -8.62 -5.10
N ASP A 323 -4.83 -8.54 -4.39
CA ASP A 323 -4.83 -8.40 -2.93
C ASP A 323 -5.60 -7.15 -2.49
N ASN A 324 -6.34 -7.26 -1.38
CA ASN A 324 -7.22 -6.22 -0.83
C ASN A 324 -8.32 -5.73 -1.81
N VAL A 325 -8.81 -6.61 -2.71
CA VAL A 325 -9.92 -6.30 -3.63
C VAL A 325 -11.16 -5.75 -2.90
N LYS A 326 -11.43 -6.20 -1.66
CA LYS A 326 -12.56 -5.74 -0.84
C LYS A 326 -12.52 -4.26 -0.47
N GLU A 327 -11.34 -3.64 -0.48
CA GLU A 327 -11.19 -2.19 -0.24
C GLU A 327 -11.46 -1.35 -1.49
N ALA A 328 -11.51 -1.97 -2.66
CA ALA A 328 -11.75 -1.29 -3.91
C ALA A 328 -13.25 -1.13 -4.19
N GLU A 329 -13.58 -0.05 -4.90
CA GLU A 329 -14.88 0.12 -5.52
C GLU A 329 -14.90 -0.67 -6.84
N ILE A 330 -15.50 -1.86 -6.80
CA ILE A 330 -15.78 -2.63 -8.01
C ILE A 330 -16.91 -1.94 -8.77
N LEU A 331 -16.68 -1.59 -10.03
CA LEU A 331 -17.66 -0.90 -10.88
C LEU A 331 -18.36 -1.88 -11.82
N GLU A 332 -17.59 -2.80 -12.41
CA GLU A 332 -18.06 -3.70 -13.45
C GLU A 332 -17.33 -5.05 -13.35
N ILE A 333 -18.01 -6.14 -13.71
CA ILE A 333 -17.46 -7.49 -13.79
C ILE A 333 -17.89 -8.11 -15.14
N ILE A 334 -16.92 -8.56 -15.94
CA ILE A 334 -17.15 -9.26 -17.21
C ILE A 334 -16.49 -10.64 -17.13
N ASP A 335 -17.27 -11.70 -17.17
CA ASP A 335 -16.74 -13.05 -16.87
C ASP A 335 -17.51 -14.14 -17.64
N HIS A 336 -16.95 -15.35 -17.68
CA HIS A 336 -17.58 -16.55 -18.24
C HIS A 336 -17.57 -17.74 -17.25
N HIS A 337 -17.02 -17.53 -16.05
CA HIS A 337 -16.96 -18.52 -15.00
C HIS A 337 -18.28 -18.66 -14.23
N ARG A 338 -18.29 -19.62 -13.28
CA ARG A 338 -19.34 -19.70 -12.27
C ARG A 338 -19.30 -18.47 -11.38
N LEU A 339 -20.45 -18.15 -10.77
CA LEU A 339 -20.52 -17.09 -9.76
C LEU A 339 -19.81 -17.53 -8.47
N GLY A 340 -18.92 -16.69 -7.99
CA GLY A 340 -18.06 -16.84 -6.83
C GLY A 340 -18.55 -16.05 -5.62
N SER A 341 -17.66 -15.87 -4.65
CA SER A 341 -17.95 -15.27 -3.34
C SER A 341 -17.69 -13.76 -3.24
N LEU A 342 -17.39 -13.07 -4.35
CA LEU A 342 -17.09 -11.65 -4.30
C LEU A 342 -18.37 -10.82 -4.12
N GLU A 343 -18.44 -10.09 -3.02
CA GLU A 343 -19.56 -9.20 -2.70
C GLU A 343 -19.24 -7.74 -3.02
N THR A 344 -20.23 -6.97 -3.48
CA THR A 344 -20.09 -5.54 -3.76
C THR A 344 -20.99 -4.70 -2.86
N MET A 345 -20.49 -3.55 -2.40
CA MET A 345 -21.24 -2.65 -1.50
C MET A 345 -22.34 -1.85 -2.22
N ALA A 346 -22.21 -1.67 -3.54
CA ALA A 346 -23.17 -0.97 -4.40
C ALA A 346 -23.51 -1.85 -5.62
N PRO A 347 -24.63 -1.58 -6.32
CA PRO A 347 -24.94 -2.24 -7.58
C PRO A 347 -23.84 -2.00 -8.62
N VAL A 348 -23.44 -3.06 -9.31
CA VAL A 348 -22.40 -3.04 -10.35
C VAL A 348 -22.98 -3.51 -11.69
N MET A 349 -22.33 -3.16 -12.79
CA MET A 349 -22.63 -3.81 -14.07
C MET A 349 -21.96 -5.19 -14.06
N PHE A 350 -22.76 -6.24 -14.19
CA PHE A 350 -22.28 -7.62 -14.18
C PHE A 350 -22.73 -8.30 -15.47
N ARG A 351 -21.78 -8.66 -16.34
CA ARG A 351 -22.04 -9.41 -17.57
C ARG A 351 -21.33 -10.74 -17.47
N ASN A 352 -22.10 -11.82 -17.37
CA ASN A 352 -21.56 -13.17 -17.32
C ASN A 352 -22.26 -14.08 -18.31
N GLU A 353 -21.48 -14.65 -19.22
CA GLU A 353 -21.99 -15.44 -20.33
C GLU A 353 -21.34 -16.82 -20.36
N PRO A 354 -22.10 -17.91 -20.56
CA PRO A 354 -21.56 -19.26 -20.56
C PRO A 354 -20.87 -19.59 -21.90
N VAL A 355 -19.91 -18.76 -22.31
CA VAL A 355 -19.06 -18.93 -23.50
C VAL A 355 -17.69 -19.49 -23.12
N GLY A 356 -16.90 -19.85 -24.12
CA GLY A 356 -15.59 -20.47 -23.93
C GLY A 356 -14.52 -19.53 -23.38
N CYS A 357 -14.64 -18.22 -23.61
CA CYS A 357 -13.63 -17.22 -23.27
C CYS A 357 -14.25 -15.83 -23.04
N THR A 358 -13.70 -15.04 -22.11
CA THR A 358 -14.09 -13.63 -21.90
C THR A 358 -13.79 -12.78 -23.14
N GLY A 359 -12.77 -13.15 -23.93
CA GLY A 359 -12.46 -12.51 -25.21
C GLY A 359 -13.62 -12.52 -26.21
N THR A 360 -14.49 -13.54 -26.18
CA THR A 360 -15.72 -13.60 -26.98
C THR A 360 -16.70 -12.52 -26.56
N ILE A 361 -16.89 -12.33 -25.25
CA ILE A 361 -17.73 -11.27 -24.68
C ILE A 361 -17.19 -9.90 -25.07
N MET A 362 -15.86 -9.71 -25.05
CA MET A 362 -15.24 -8.46 -25.48
C MET A 362 -15.55 -8.16 -26.95
N TYR A 363 -15.44 -9.15 -27.83
CA TYR A 363 -15.81 -9.01 -29.24
C TYR A 363 -17.27 -8.56 -29.40
N GLU A 364 -18.20 -9.19 -28.70
CA GLU A 364 -19.62 -8.79 -28.72
C GLU A 364 -19.81 -7.34 -28.26
N ILE A 365 -19.14 -6.92 -27.18
CA ILE A 365 -19.21 -5.54 -26.68
C ILE A 365 -18.68 -4.54 -27.73
N TYR A 366 -17.62 -4.86 -28.47
CA TYR A 366 -17.16 -4.02 -29.60
C TYR A 366 -18.26 -3.87 -30.66
N LYS A 367 -18.93 -4.97 -31.01
CA LYS A 367 -19.99 -4.98 -32.02
C LYS A 367 -21.22 -4.20 -31.56
N GLU A 368 -21.68 -4.41 -30.33
CA GLU A 368 -22.81 -3.71 -29.72
C GLU A 368 -22.61 -2.20 -29.64
N LYS A 369 -21.36 -1.77 -29.45
CA LYS A 369 -20.99 -0.35 -29.37
C LYS A 369 -20.56 0.24 -30.71
N GLU A 370 -20.65 -0.54 -31.79
CA GLU A 370 -20.27 -0.13 -33.16
C GLU A 370 -18.84 0.42 -33.22
N LEU A 371 -17.92 -0.21 -32.48
CA LEU A 371 -16.52 0.18 -32.42
C LEU A 371 -15.67 -0.67 -33.36
N GLU A 372 -14.86 -0.02 -34.21
CA GLU A 372 -13.83 -0.71 -34.99
C GLU A 372 -12.80 -1.36 -34.07
N ILE A 373 -12.41 -2.60 -34.37
CA ILE A 373 -11.39 -3.36 -33.63
C ILE A 373 -10.06 -3.19 -34.37
N ALA A 374 -9.04 -2.64 -33.70
CA ALA A 374 -7.73 -2.50 -34.30
C ALA A 374 -7.06 -3.89 -34.49
N PRO A 375 -6.26 -4.11 -35.55
CA PRO A 375 -5.65 -5.42 -35.84
C PRO A 375 -4.87 -6.04 -34.68
N ASN A 376 -4.16 -5.23 -33.90
CA ASN A 376 -3.44 -5.69 -32.73
C ASN A 376 -4.38 -6.18 -31.62
N ILE A 377 -5.46 -5.46 -31.31
CA ILE A 377 -6.47 -5.90 -30.33
C ILE A 377 -7.22 -7.13 -30.83
N ALA A 378 -7.53 -7.19 -32.12
CA ALA A 378 -8.16 -8.36 -32.72
C ALA A 378 -7.30 -9.61 -32.54
N GLY A 379 -5.99 -9.48 -32.76
CA GLY A 379 -5.01 -10.53 -32.52
C GLY A 379 -4.96 -11.00 -31.06
N LEU A 380 -5.00 -10.06 -30.10
CA LEU A 380 -5.06 -10.39 -28.66
C LEU A 380 -6.34 -11.16 -28.29
N LEU A 381 -7.50 -10.70 -28.74
CA LEU A 381 -8.78 -11.36 -28.46
C LEU A 381 -8.87 -12.74 -29.14
N CYS A 382 -8.35 -12.87 -30.36
CA CYS A 382 -8.25 -14.16 -31.04
C CYS A 382 -7.36 -15.13 -30.26
N ALA A 383 -6.21 -14.66 -29.75
CA ALA A 383 -5.32 -15.45 -28.91
C ALA A 383 -5.98 -15.94 -27.61
N ALA A 384 -6.72 -15.06 -26.92
CA ALA A 384 -7.48 -15.41 -25.73
C ALA A 384 -8.46 -16.57 -26.01
N ILE A 385 -9.26 -16.43 -27.08
CA ILE A 385 -10.24 -17.47 -27.46
C ILE A 385 -9.53 -18.78 -27.81
N ILE A 386 -8.44 -18.73 -28.60
CA ILE A 386 -7.67 -19.94 -28.95
C ILE A 386 -7.13 -20.63 -27.70
N SER A 387 -6.63 -19.86 -26.72
CA SER A 387 -6.05 -20.38 -25.48
C SER A 387 -7.09 -21.13 -24.64
N ASP A 388 -8.18 -20.47 -24.24
CA ASP A 388 -9.20 -21.07 -23.36
C ASP A 388 -9.98 -22.20 -24.02
N THR A 389 -10.15 -22.12 -25.34
CA THR A 389 -10.88 -23.15 -26.09
C THR A 389 -9.99 -24.27 -26.59
N LEU A 390 -8.67 -24.23 -26.33
CA LEU A 390 -7.70 -25.17 -26.88
C LEU A 390 -7.87 -25.33 -28.40
N MET A 391 -7.89 -24.21 -29.13
CA MET A 391 -8.21 -24.17 -30.56
C MET A 391 -9.54 -24.87 -30.89
N PHE A 392 -10.59 -24.50 -30.15
CA PHE A 392 -11.97 -25.00 -30.29
C PHE A 392 -12.22 -26.46 -29.91
N ARG A 393 -11.25 -27.11 -29.27
CA ARG A 393 -11.31 -28.53 -28.85
C ARG A 393 -11.80 -28.71 -27.41
N SER A 394 -11.75 -27.65 -26.61
CA SER A 394 -12.24 -27.66 -25.24
C SER A 394 -13.76 -27.84 -25.20
N PRO A 395 -14.29 -28.60 -24.22
CA PRO A 395 -15.75 -28.71 -24.00
C PRO A 395 -16.39 -27.40 -23.53
N THR A 396 -15.60 -26.35 -23.24
CA THR A 396 -16.11 -25.00 -22.98
C THR A 396 -16.47 -24.25 -24.26
N CYS A 397 -15.90 -24.64 -25.41
CA CYS A 397 -16.04 -23.91 -26.65
C CYS A 397 -17.49 -23.94 -27.16
N THR A 398 -17.99 -22.78 -27.54
CA THR A 398 -19.30 -22.59 -28.16
C THR A 398 -19.15 -22.18 -29.63
N PHE A 399 -20.26 -22.13 -30.37
CA PHE A 399 -20.25 -21.64 -31.74
C PHE A 399 -19.90 -20.14 -31.81
N LEU A 400 -20.22 -19.37 -30.75
CA LEU A 400 -19.93 -17.94 -30.67
C LEU A 400 -18.43 -17.70 -30.59
N ASP A 401 -17.71 -18.51 -29.81
CA ASP A 401 -16.25 -18.43 -29.67
C ASP A 401 -15.57 -18.63 -31.03
N LYS A 402 -15.96 -19.67 -31.76
CA LYS A 402 -15.41 -19.97 -33.07
C LYS A 402 -15.69 -18.84 -34.08
N ALA A 403 -16.93 -18.36 -34.14
CA ALA A 403 -17.31 -17.27 -35.04
C ALA A 403 -16.57 -15.96 -34.71
N ALA A 404 -16.40 -15.65 -33.41
CA ALA A 404 -15.63 -14.49 -32.96
C ALA A 404 -14.15 -14.64 -33.34
N ALA A 405 -13.54 -15.79 -33.08
CA ALA A 405 -12.14 -16.05 -33.40
C ALA A 405 -11.85 -15.94 -34.91
N GLU A 406 -12.72 -16.48 -35.76
CA GLU A 406 -12.62 -16.37 -37.23
C GLU A 406 -12.68 -14.90 -37.68
N ALA A 407 -13.66 -14.13 -37.19
CA ALA A 407 -13.77 -12.71 -37.53
C ALA A 407 -12.56 -11.88 -37.02
N LEU A 408 -12.06 -12.18 -35.82
CA LEU A 408 -10.90 -11.50 -35.23
C LEU A 408 -9.61 -11.87 -35.97
N ALA A 409 -9.46 -13.12 -36.42
CA ALA A 409 -8.31 -13.57 -37.20
C ALA A 409 -8.24 -12.84 -38.55
N ASP A 410 -9.38 -12.65 -39.22
CA ASP A 410 -9.47 -11.89 -40.46
C ASP A 410 -9.03 -10.43 -40.27
N ILE A 411 -9.49 -9.77 -39.18
CA ILE A 411 -9.10 -8.39 -38.86
C ILE A 411 -7.60 -8.29 -38.53
N ALA A 412 -7.05 -9.28 -37.83
CA ALA A 412 -5.65 -9.34 -37.45
C ALA A 412 -4.72 -9.79 -38.60
N GLY A 413 -5.27 -10.36 -39.68
CA GLY A 413 -4.51 -10.91 -40.80
C GLY A 413 -3.69 -12.14 -40.42
N ILE A 414 -4.25 -13.05 -39.61
CA ILE A 414 -3.57 -14.26 -39.12
C ILE A 414 -4.31 -15.54 -39.55
N SER A 415 -3.56 -16.63 -39.68
CA SER A 415 -4.11 -17.98 -39.83
C SER A 415 -4.25 -18.62 -38.46
N ILE A 416 -5.47 -18.98 -38.04
CA ILE A 416 -5.73 -19.57 -36.71
C ILE A 416 -4.87 -20.82 -36.46
N PRO A 417 -4.78 -21.81 -37.38
CA PRO A 417 -3.96 -23.00 -37.13
C PRO A 417 -2.47 -22.70 -36.95
N GLU A 418 -1.91 -21.82 -37.79
CA GLU A 418 -0.49 -21.44 -37.71
C GLU A 418 -0.21 -20.69 -36.41
N PHE A 419 -1.06 -19.71 -36.10
CA PHE A 419 -0.92 -18.89 -34.90
C PHE A 419 -1.12 -19.68 -33.61
N ALA A 420 -2.11 -20.58 -33.56
CA ALA A 420 -2.30 -21.50 -32.43
C ALA A 420 -1.06 -22.38 -32.22
N SER A 421 -0.44 -22.86 -33.32
CA SER A 421 0.79 -23.64 -33.23
C SER A 421 1.95 -22.86 -32.63
N GLU A 422 2.15 -21.61 -33.06
CA GLU A 422 3.17 -20.73 -32.50
C GLU A 422 2.92 -20.43 -31.01
N MET A 423 1.67 -20.12 -30.67
CA MET A 423 1.26 -19.73 -29.32
C MET A 423 1.43 -20.87 -28.31
N PHE A 424 0.90 -22.06 -28.60
CA PHE A 424 1.03 -23.21 -27.70
C PHE A 424 2.48 -23.67 -27.59
N ARG A 425 3.27 -23.63 -28.67
CA ARG A 425 4.72 -23.92 -28.58
C ARG A 425 5.45 -22.94 -27.68
N ALA A 426 5.06 -21.66 -27.67
CA ALA A 426 5.64 -20.68 -26.77
C ALA A 426 5.24 -20.93 -25.30
N GLY A 427 4.00 -21.39 -25.05
CA GLY A 427 3.54 -21.77 -23.71
C GLY A 427 4.14 -23.08 -23.19
N SER A 428 4.45 -24.01 -24.09
CA SER A 428 5.00 -25.33 -23.80
C SER A 428 6.53 -25.38 -23.87
N ASN A 429 7.27 -24.27 -23.74
CA ASN A 429 8.73 -24.30 -23.71
C ASN A 429 9.26 -24.97 -22.43
N LEU A 430 9.18 -26.31 -22.40
CA LEU A 430 9.45 -27.19 -21.28
C LEU A 430 10.88 -27.74 -21.33
N LYS A 431 11.59 -27.53 -22.45
CA LYS A 431 12.96 -28.03 -22.68
C LYS A 431 14.00 -27.43 -21.73
N ASP A 432 13.77 -26.21 -21.26
CA ASP A 432 14.68 -25.49 -20.36
C ASP A 432 14.28 -25.62 -18.88
N LYS A 433 13.20 -26.36 -18.57
CA LYS A 433 12.65 -26.51 -17.21
C LYS A 433 13.08 -27.84 -16.59
N SER A 434 13.29 -27.83 -15.28
CA SER A 434 13.57 -29.05 -14.51
C SER A 434 12.31 -29.93 -14.39
N PRO A 435 12.44 -31.25 -14.19
CA PRO A 435 11.29 -32.14 -13.97
C PRO A 435 10.38 -31.69 -12.82
N GLU A 436 10.94 -31.09 -11.78
CA GLU A 436 10.18 -30.54 -10.65
C GLU A 436 9.36 -29.30 -11.05
N GLU A 437 9.95 -28.36 -11.81
CA GLU A 437 9.23 -27.19 -12.33
C GLU A 437 8.10 -27.60 -13.28
N ILE A 438 8.36 -28.57 -14.16
CA ILE A 438 7.37 -29.14 -15.07
C ILE A 438 6.23 -29.79 -14.28
N PHE A 439 6.56 -30.58 -13.25
CA PHE A 439 5.57 -31.26 -12.42
C PHE A 439 4.64 -30.26 -11.74
N TYR A 440 5.18 -29.23 -11.08
CA TYR A 440 4.39 -28.27 -10.30
C TYR A 440 3.72 -27.16 -11.12
N GLN A 441 4.01 -27.05 -12.41
CA GLN A 441 3.47 -25.98 -13.28
C GLN A 441 1.94 -25.94 -13.28
N ASP A 442 1.27 -27.09 -13.38
CA ASP A 442 -0.20 -27.19 -13.25
C ASP A 442 -0.62 -28.40 -12.38
N PHE A 443 0.07 -28.60 -11.25
CA PHE A 443 -0.29 -29.62 -10.28
C PHE A 443 -1.28 -29.10 -9.23
N LYS A 444 -2.36 -29.86 -8.99
CA LYS A 444 -3.33 -29.55 -7.94
C LYS A 444 -3.59 -30.74 -7.06
N LYS A 445 -3.66 -30.49 -5.75
CA LYS A 445 -4.02 -31.47 -4.73
C LYS A 445 -5.52 -31.44 -4.48
N PHE A 446 -6.13 -32.61 -4.39
CA PHE A 446 -7.54 -32.83 -4.11
C PHE A 446 -7.69 -33.75 -2.90
N ILE A 447 -8.73 -33.50 -2.10
CA ILE A 447 -9.05 -34.27 -0.91
C ILE A 447 -10.52 -34.68 -1.05
N MET A 448 -10.81 -35.98 -0.95
CA MET A 448 -12.15 -36.54 -1.00
C MET A 448 -12.29 -37.61 0.08
N GLY A 449 -13.06 -37.30 1.12
CA GLY A 449 -13.13 -38.14 2.32
C GLY A 449 -11.75 -38.24 2.99
N ASP A 450 -11.30 -39.47 3.22
CA ASP A 450 -9.97 -39.77 3.76
C ASP A 450 -8.89 -39.90 2.66
N VAL A 451 -9.29 -39.92 1.39
CA VAL A 451 -8.39 -40.13 0.25
C VAL A 451 -7.88 -38.79 -0.28
N THR A 452 -6.56 -38.71 -0.47
CA THR A 452 -5.90 -37.52 -0.98
C THR A 452 -5.11 -37.84 -2.24
N PHE A 453 -5.37 -37.12 -3.33
CA PHE A 453 -4.71 -37.35 -4.62
C PHE A 453 -4.28 -36.04 -5.29
N GLY A 454 -3.27 -36.11 -6.15
CA GLY A 454 -2.77 -34.99 -6.92
C GLY A 454 -2.98 -35.18 -8.42
N VAL A 455 -3.30 -34.10 -9.13
CA VAL A 455 -3.46 -34.13 -10.60
C VAL A 455 -2.71 -32.97 -11.25
N GLY A 456 -1.69 -33.32 -12.04
CA GLY A 456 -0.99 -32.44 -12.96
C GLY A 456 -1.59 -32.48 -14.36
N GLN A 457 -1.39 -31.42 -15.15
CA GLN A 457 -1.73 -31.41 -16.57
C GLN A 457 -0.68 -30.66 -17.38
N ILE A 458 -0.23 -31.25 -18.47
CA ILE A 458 0.58 -30.61 -19.51
C ILE A 458 -0.14 -30.79 -20.82
N THR A 459 -0.13 -29.73 -21.61
CA THR A 459 -0.78 -29.69 -22.91
C THR A 459 0.26 -29.38 -23.97
N SER A 460 0.25 -30.12 -25.07
CA SER A 460 1.12 -29.85 -26.23
C SER A 460 0.43 -30.22 -27.55
N LEU A 461 0.94 -29.62 -28.62
CA LEU A 461 0.64 -30.00 -30.00
C LEU A 461 1.63 -31.03 -30.57
N ASP A 462 2.74 -31.27 -29.89
CA ASP A 462 3.80 -32.17 -30.33
C ASP A 462 3.81 -33.43 -29.46
N ALA A 463 3.39 -34.55 -30.05
CA ALA A 463 3.40 -35.84 -29.37
C ALA A 463 4.81 -36.27 -28.92
N GLY A 464 5.86 -35.89 -29.65
CA GLY A 464 7.24 -36.19 -29.27
C GLY A 464 7.70 -35.40 -28.05
N GLU A 465 7.19 -34.19 -27.86
CA GLU A 465 7.43 -33.40 -26.65
C GLU A 465 6.77 -34.05 -25.43
N LEU A 466 5.52 -34.51 -25.56
CA LEU A 466 4.81 -35.22 -24.49
C LEU A 466 5.53 -36.51 -24.08
N GLU A 467 6.06 -37.28 -25.03
CA GLU A 467 6.83 -38.49 -24.72
C GLU A 467 8.13 -38.16 -23.96
N SER A 468 8.84 -37.10 -24.36
CA SER A 468 10.04 -36.66 -23.63
C SER A 468 9.73 -36.21 -22.20
N ILE A 469 8.56 -35.62 -21.97
CA ILE A 469 8.11 -35.15 -20.66
C ILE A 469 7.68 -36.32 -19.77
N LYS A 470 7.00 -37.32 -20.36
CA LYS A 470 6.61 -38.55 -19.69
C LYS A 470 7.80 -39.24 -19.02
N GLU A 471 8.91 -39.39 -19.74
CA GLU A 471 10.14 -39.98 -19.21
C GLU A 471 10.68 -39.22 -17.98
N GLN A 472 10.53 -37.89 -17.96
CA GLN A 472 10.97 -37.04 -16.86
C GLN A 472 10.00 -37.04 -15.67
N LEU A 473 8.69 -37.17 -15.92
CA LEU A 473 7.66 -37.08 -14.89
C LEU A 473 7.47 -38.37 -14.10
N LEU A 474 7.64 -39.55 -14.72
CA LEU A 474 7.42 -40.83 -14.02
C LEU A 474 8.24 -40.96 -12.72
N PRO A 475 9.56 -40.67 -12.69
CA PRO A 475 10.34 -40.68 -11.45
C PRO A 475 9.88 -39.63 -10.43
N GLN A 476 9.42 -38.46 -10.91
CA GLN A 476 8.94 -37.38 -10.05
C GLN A 476 7.60 -37.73 -9.40
N MET A 477 6.69 -38.38 -10.14
CA MET A 477 5.41 -38.88 -9.62
C MET A 477 5.61 -39.89 -8.50
N GLU A 478 6.59 -40.80 -8.65
CA GLU A 478 6.97 -41.74 -7.59
C GLU A 478 7.50 -41.01 -6.35
N SER A 479 8.37 -40.01 -6.54
CA SER A 479 8.91 -39.22 -5.44
C SER A 479 7.84 -38.43 -4.68
N GLU A 480 6.84 -37.91 -5.38
CA GLU A 480 5.77 -37.10 -4.79
C GLU A 480 4.66 -37.92 -4.14
N CYS A 481 4.51 -39.18 -4.55
CA CYS A 481 3.59 -40.11 -3.90
C CYS A 481 4.06 -40.40 -2.46
N GLY A 482 3.19 -40.17 -1.48
CA GLY A 482 3.48 -40.27 -0.04
C GLY A 482 3.96 -38.96 0.59
N LYS A 483 4.45 -37.99 -0.19
CA LYS A 483 4.74 -36.64 0.33
C LYS A 483 3.44 -35.88 0.57
N HIS A 484 3.43 -35.07 1.64
CA HIS A 484 2.28 -34.23 2.00
C HIS A 484 0.95 -34.99 2.14
N GLY A 485 0.99 -36.31 2.40
CA GLY A 485 -0.20 -37.17 2.50
C GLY A 485 -0.91 -37.43 1.17
N ILE A 486 -0.24 -37.29 0.02
CA ILE A 486 -0.80 -37.65 -1.29
C ILE A 486 -0.63 -39.15 -1.52
N GLU A 487 -1.72 -39.89 -1.67
CA GLU A 487 -1.73 -41.35 -1.82
C GLU A 487 -1.70 -41.79 -3.29
N MET A 488 -2.20 -40.94 -4.19
CA MET A 488 -2.25 -41.17 -5.63
C MET A 488 -1.86 -39.91 -6.39
N VAL A 489 -1.08 -40.08 -7.45
CA VAL A 489 -0.62 -39.01 -8.33
C VAL A 489 -1.05 -39.33 -9.74
N PHE A 490 -1.69 -38.39 -10.41
CA PHE A 490 -2.09 -38.49 -11.81
C PHE A 490 -1.51 -37.34 -12.60
N PHE A 491 -1.15 -37.59 -13.86
CA PHE A 491 -0.62 -36.55 -14.73
C PHE A 491 -1.21 -36.67 -16.13
N MET A 492 -1.92 -35.63 -16.56
CA MET A 492 -2.53 -35.57 -17.89
C MET A 492 -1.52 -35.05 -18.90
N LEU A 493 -1.11 -35.90 -19.86
CA LEU A 493 -0.38 -35.48 -21.06
C LEU A 493 -1.37 -35.31 -22.21
N THR A 494 -1.90 -34.10 -22.36
CA THR A 494 -2.98 -33.79 -23.28
C THR A 494 -2.42 -33.39 -24.66
N ASN A 495 -2.77 -34.16 -25.68
CA ASN A 495 -2.55 -33.81 -27.07
C ASN A 495 -3.75 -33.06 -27.62
N ILE A 496 -3.57 -31.77 -27.94
CA ILE A 496 -4.65 -30.91 -28.44
C ILE A 496 -5.17 -31.39 -29.82
N ILE A 497 -4.29 -31.93 -30.67
CA ILE A 497 -4.62 -32.30 -32.05
C ILE A 497 -5.55 -33.52 -32.07
N GLU A 498 -5.20 -34.55 -31.30
CA GLU A 498 -5.93 -35.82 -31.23
C GLU A 498 -7.11 -35.79 -30.25
N GLU A 499 -7.32 -34.67 -29.54
CA GLU A 499 -8.31 -34.54 -28.46
C GLU A 499 -8.19 -35.65 -27.42
N SER A 500 -6.98 -36.10 -27.12
CA SER A 500 -6.73 -37.22 -26.22
C SER A 500 -5.72 -36.87 -25.14
N THR A 501 -5.82 -37.56 -24.01
CA THR A 501 -4.85 -37.47 -22.91
C THR A 501 -4.24 -38.83 -22.66
N GLU A 502 -2.92 -38.93 -22.66
CA GLU A 502 -2.24 -40.03 -21.97
C GLU A 502 -2.20 -39.69 -20.48
N LEU A 503 -3.00 -40.39 -19.68
CA LEU A 503 -3.05 -40.20 -18.23
C LEU A 503 -2.02 -41.12 -17.59
N LEU A 504 -0.93 -40.52 -17.11
CA LEU A 504 0.03 -41.19 -16.24
C LEU A 504 -0.56 -41.31 -14.84
N TYR A 505 -0.24 -42.40 -14.13
CA TYR A 505 -0.67 -42.57 -12.76
C TYR A 505 0.37 -43.30 -11.91
N TYR A 506 0.38 -43.01 -10.61
CA TYR A 506 1.21 -43.67 -9.61
C TYR A 506 0.49 -43.69 -8.24
N GLY A 507 0.74 -44.71 -7.42
CA GLY A 507 0.16 -44.87 -6.08
C GLY A 507 -0.86 -46.01 -5.97
N SER A 508 -1.02 -46.54 -4.75
CA SER A 508 -1.94 -47.64 -4.46
C SER A 508 -3.39 -47.18 -4.60
N GLY A 509 -4.21 -47.88 -5.41
CA GLY A 509 -5.61 -47.51 -5.66
C GLY A 509 -5.83 -46.67 -6.92
N ALA A 510 -4.76 -46.14 -7.53
CA ALA A 510 -4.88 -45.21 -8.66
C ALA A 510 -5.49 -45.88 -9.91
N LYS A 511 -5.09 -47.13 -10.18
CA LYS A 511 -5.61 -47.92 -11.30
C LYS A 511 -7.10 -48.20 -11.12
N GLU A 512 -7.51 -48.61 -9.93
CA GLU A 512 -8.90 -48.94 -9.61
C GLU A 512 -9.81 -47.71 -9.73
N VAL A 513 -9.32 -46.51 -9.39
CA VAL A 513 -10.05 -45.26 -9.58
C VAL A 513 -10.26 -44.96 -11.06
N ILE A 514 -9.24 -45.16 -11.90
CA ILE A 514 -9.35 -44.95 -13.35
C ILE A 514 -10.37 -45.92 -13.96
N GLU A 515 -10.23 -47.21 -13.67
CA GLU A 515 -11.11 -48.26 -14.22
C GLU A 515 -12.59 -48.05 -13.83
N LYS A 516 -12.85 -47.54 -12.62
CA LYS A 516 -14.21 -47.17 -12.18
C LYS A 516 -14.71 -45.87 -12.81
N ALA A 517 -13.83 -44.88 -12.99
CA ALA A 517 -14.20 -43.57 -13.51
C ALA A 517 -14.47 -43.60 -15.02
N PHE A 518 -13.76 -44.47 -15.74
CA PHE A 518 -13.81 -44.58 -17.18
C PHE A 518 -13.90 -46.07 -17.56
N GLU A 519 -15.13 -46.58 -17.59
CA GLU A 519 -15.45 -47.99 -17.89
C GLU A 519 -14.82 -48.46 -19.21
N ASP A 520 -14.43 -49.74 -19.27
CA ASP A 520 -13.92 -50.44 -20.47
C ASP A 520 -12.62 -49.87 -21.11
N LEU A 521 -11.74 -49.24 -20.32
CA LEU A 521 -10.45 -48.77 -20.82
C LEU A 521 -9.30 -49.78 -20.64
N PRO A 522 -8.45 -50.00 -21.67
CA PRO A 522 -7.20 -50.71 -21.49
C PRO A 522 -6.21 -49.84 -20.70
N VAL A 523 -5.88 -50.28 -19.48
CA VAL A 523 -4.93 -49.61 -18.58
C VAL A 523 -3.60 -50.37 -18.57
N ASN A 524 -2.53 -49.74 -19.07
CA ASN A 524 -1.15 -50.25 -19.00
C ASN A 524 -0.57 -50.01 -17.59
N GLU A 525 0.57 -50.60 -17.24
CA GLU A 525 1.11 -50.52 -15.85
C GLU A 525 1.36 -49.10 -15.32
N VAL A 526 1.65 -48.13 -16.20
CA VAL A 526 2.05 -46.76 -15.84
C VAL A 526 1.18 -45.66 -16.47
N SER A 527 0.29 -46.00 -17.42
CA SER A 527 -0.53 -45.03 -18.16
C SER A 527 -1.79 -45.63 -18.78
N CYS A 528 -2.76 -44.78 -19.11
CA CYS A 528 -3.92 -45.13 -19.94
C CYS A 528 -4.25 -44.00 -20.93
N GLU A 529 -4.92 -44.34 -22.04
CA GLU A 529 -5.32 -43.35 -23.04
C GLU A 529 -6.79 -42.95 -22.84
N LEU A 530 -7.02 -41.66 -22.59
CA LEU A 530 -8.34 -41.06 -22.42
C LEU A 530 -8.72 -40.27 -23.67
N LYS A 531 -9.50 -40.88 -24.56
CA LYS A 531 -10.00 -40.21 -25.77
C LYS A 531 -11.12 -39.23 -25.44
N GLY A 532 -11.06 -38.03 -25.99
CA GLY A 532 -12.02 -36.95 -25.76
C GLY A 532 -11.87 -36.25 -24.41
N VAL A 533 -10.89 -36.63 -23.57
CA VAL A 533 -10.64 -36.00 -22.28
C VAL A 533 -9.48 -35.02 -22.41
N VAL A 534 -9.79 -33.73 -22.33
CA VAL A 534 -8.80 -32.64 -22.42
C VAL A 534 -8.88 -31.68 -21.22
N SER A 535 -9.93 -31.76 -20.41
CA SER A 535 -10.13 -30.88 -19.26
C SER A 535 -10.04 -31.62 -17.93
N ARG A 536 -9.01 -31.31 -17.13
CA ARG A 536 -8.92 -31.77 -15.73
C ARG A 536 -10.19 -31.41 -14.93
N LYS A 537 -10.63 -30.15 -15.00
CA LYS A 537 -11.72 -29.63 -14.14
C LYS A 537 -13.11 -30.15 -14.55
N LYS A 538 -13.40 -30.23 -15.86
CA LYS A 538 -14.75 -30.58 -16.34
C LYS A 538 -14.95 -32.07 -16.57
N GLN A 539 -13.89 -32.82 -16.89
CA GLN A 539 -14.01 -34.22 -17.32
C GLN A 539 -13.34 -35.16 -16.33
N LEU A 540 -12.06 -34.96 -15.99
CA LEU A 540 -11.32 -35.90 -15.13
C LEU A 540 -11.78 -35.86 -13.67
N ILE A 541 -11.73 -34.69 -13.03
CA ILE A 541 -12.02 -34.57 -11.59
C ILE A 541 -13.44 -35.02 -11.25
N PRO A 542 -14.51 -34.61 -11.96
CA PRO A 542 -15.86 -35.09 -11.68
C PRO A 542 -15.99 -36.62 -11.78
N ALA A 543 -15.37 -37.24 -12.78
CA ALA A 543 -15.38 -38.69 -12.95
C ALA A 543 -14.68 -39.40 -11.77
N PHE A 544 -13.51 -38.90 -11.34
CA PHE A 544 -12.80 -39.42 -10.17
C PHE A 544 -13.60 -39.25 -8.88
N MET A 545 -14.25 -38.11 -8.69
CA MET A 545 -15.09 -37.86 -7.51
C MET A 545 -16.27 -38.84 -7.46
N MET A 546 -16.90 -39.14 -8.60
CA MET A 546 -17.97 -40.15 -8.67
C MET A 546 -17.45 -41.57 -8.38
N ALA A 547 -16.27 -41.92 -8.91
CA ALA A 547 -15.65 -43.23 -8.67
C ALA A 547 -15.25 -43.45 -7.20
N LEU A 548 -14.81 -42.38 -6.52
CA LEU A 548 -14.39 -42.41 -5.11
C LEU A 548 -15.57 -42.29 -4.12
N GLN A 549 -16.70 -41.70 -4.51
CA GLN A 549 -17.92 -41.67 -3.67
C GLN A 549 -18.61 -43.03 -3.53
N ASN A 550 -18.38 -43.95 -4.48
CA ASN A 550 -18.94 -45.30 -4.49
C ASN A 550 -18.01 -46.35 -3.84
N GLN A 551 -17.22 -45.95 -2.84
CA GLN A 551 -16.38 -46.85 -2.04
C GLN A 551 -16.99 -47.17 -0.68
#